data_AF-A0A0E3K244-F1
#
_entry.id   AF-A0A0E3K244-F1
#
_cell.length_a   1.000
_cell.length_b   1.000
_cell.length_c   1.000
_cell.angle_alpha   90.00
_cell.angle_beta   90.00
_cell.angle_gamma   90.00
#
_symmetry.space_group_name_H-M   'P 1'
#
loop_
_entity.id
_entity.type
_entity.pdbx_description
1 polymer ?
#
loop_
_entity_poly.entity_id
_entity_poly.type
_entity_poly.pdbx_seq_one_letter_code
_entity_poly.pdbx_strand_id
1 'polypeptide(L)'
;MFKCEYLLFRDAHEALVALSFIIKMLLKENKFTEEEYTERAKSVVEVFDLGLYQKYELDLYLAVEKQDKEKTIEMIINMVNEADSMDNMKSKLYKHRKWKSSNSWNKDKYESLAKMRIKKDKKLDFVKDDPRIKFLLE
;
A
#
# COMPACT_ATOMS: atom_id res chain seq x y z
N MET A 1 -19.87 1.25 -16.33
CA MET A 1 -19.43 0.72 -15.02
C MET A 1 -20.69 0.35 -14.28
N PHE A 2 -20.84 -0.90 -13.83
CA PHE A 2 -22.05 -1.23 -13.06
C PHE A 2 -21.95 -0.54 -11.70
N LYS A 3 -23.04 0.10 -11.27
CA LYS A 3 -23.09 0.91 -10.05
C LYS A 3 -22.63 0.11 -8.82
N CYS A 4 -23.00 -1.17 -8.75
CA CYS A 4 -22.67 -2.05 -7.62
C CYS A 4 -21.16 -2.33 -7.50
N GLU A 5 -20.44 -2.50 -8.60
CA GLU A 5 -18.98 -2.80 -8.58
C GLU A 5 -18.18 -1.58 -8.13
N TYR A 6 -18.60 -0.39 -8.58
CA TYR A 6 -18.01 0.87 -8.12
C TYR A 6 -18.22 1.05 -6.62
N LEU A 7 -19.44 0.82 -6.14
CA LEU A 7 -19.76 0.91 -4.71
C LEU A 7 -18.95 -0.12 -3.93
N LEU A 8 -18.90 -1.38 -4.37
CA LEU A 8 -18.14 -2.44 -3.72
C LEU A 8 -16.65 -2.09 -3.60
N PHE A 9 -16.03 -1.66 -4.70
CA PHE A 9 -14.62 -1.26 -4.72
C PHE A 9 -14.34 -0.08 -3.79
N ARG A 10 -15.19 0.95 -3.85
CA ARG A 10 -15.07 2.15 -3.01
C ARG A 10 -15.24 1.80 -1.53
N ASP A 11 -16.30 1.08 -1.19
CA ASP A 11 -16.65 0.77 0.20
C ASP A 11 -15.61 -0.18 0.82
N ALA A 12 -15.02 -1.09 0.03
CA ALA A 12 -13.88 -1.91 0.46
C ALA A 12 -12.62 -1.07 0.76
N HIS A 13 -12.32 -0.06 -0.06
CA HIS A 13 -11.25 0.89 0.21
C HIS A 13 -11.53 1.73 1.46
N GLU A 14 -12.77 2.21 1.65
CA GLU A 14 -13.17 2.95 2.84
C GLU A 14 -12.99 2.09 4.11
N ALA A 15 -13.38 0.81 4.06
CA ALA A 15 -13.16 -0.13 5.15
C ALA A 15 -11.66 -0.36 5.45
N LEU A 16 -10.83 -0.51 4.42
CA LEU A 16 -9.37 -0.66 4.57
C LEU A 16 -8.74 0.58 5.21
N VAL A 17 -9.17 1.79 4.80
CA VAL A 17 -8.70 3.06 5.37
C VAL A 17 -9.11 3.18 6.84
N ALA A 18 -10.34 2.83 7.18
CA ALA A 18 -10.82 2.83 8.58
C ALA A 18 -9.99 1.89 9.45
N LEU A 19 -9.74 0.66 9.00
CA LEU A 19 -8.88 -0.30 9.71
C LEU A 19 -7.46 0.22 9.88
N SER A 20 -6.90 0.85 8.84
CA SER A 20 -5.57 1.46 8.92
C SER A 20 -5.48 2.58 9.96
N PHE A 21 -6.54 3.37 10.14
CA PHE A 21 -6.60 4.38 11.19
C PHE A 21 -6.75 3.78 12.58
N ILE A 22 -7.52 2.70 12.73
CA ILE A 22 -7.62 1.98 14.00
C ILE A 22 -6.25 1.43 14.41
N ILE A 23 -5.53 0.76 13.51
CA ILE A 23 -4.17 0.26 13.73
C ILE A 23 -3.24 1.40 14.17
N LYS A 24 -3.27 2.54 13.45
CA LYS A 24 -2.51 3.75 13.79
C LYS A 24 -2.78 4.27 15.20
N MET A 25 -4.03 4.22 15.64
CA MET A 25 -4.40 4.65 17.00
C MET A 25 -3.92 3.66 18.05
N LEU A 26 -4.11 2.36 17.84
CA LEU A 26 -3.68 1.32 18.78
C LEU A 26 -2.17 1.35 19.04
N LEU A 27 -1.38 1.45 17.95
CA LEU A 27 0.08 1.56 18.05
C LEU A 27 0.53 2.81 18.82
N LYS A 28 -0.13 3.95 18.60
CA LYS A 28 0.19 5.20 19.33
C LYS A 28 -0.19 5.15 20.80
N GLU A 29 -1.29 4.49 21.14
CA GLU A 29 -1.77 4.42 22.52
C GLU A 29 -1.07 3.32 23.35
N ASN A 30 -0.26 2.47 22.70
CA ASN A 30 0.34 1.27 23.31
C ASN A 30 -0.71 0.37 24.01
N LYS A 31 -1.93 0.36 23.46
CA LYS A 31 -3.09 -0.36 23.99
C LYS A 31 -3.51 -1.42 22.97
N PHE A 32 -3.43 -2.68 23.38
CA PHE A 32 -3.92 -3.87 22.67
C PHE A 32 -3.23 -4.23 21.35
N THR A 33 -3.34 -5.52 21.02
CA THR A 33 -2.75 -6.23 19.89
C THR A 33 -3.25 -5.68 18.56
N GLU A 34 -2.43 -4.88 17.89
CA GLU A 34 -2.67 -4.40 16.52
C GLU A 34 -2.80 -5.56 15.50
N GLU A 35 -2.35 -6.75 15.88
CA GLU A 35 -2.35 -7.95 15.06
C GLU A 35 -3.75 -8.30 14.54
N GLU A 36 -4.77 -8.26 15.39
CA GLU A 36 -6.16 -8.58 15.01
C GLU A 36 -6.66 -7.66 13.90
N TYR A 37 -6.43 -6.35 14.03
CA TYR A 37 -6.86 -5.37 13.04
C TYR A 37 -6.01 -5.42 11.78
N THR A 38 -4.73 -5.76 11.92
CA THR A 38 -3.83 -6.00 10.79
C THR A 38 -4.28 -7.18 9.95
N GLU A 39 -4.64 -8.30 10.59
CA GLU A 39 -5.18 -9.48 9.90
C GLU A 39 -6.48 -9.15 9.18
N ARG A 40 -7.40 -8.42 9.84
CA ARG A 40 -8.64 -7.96 9.21
C ARG A 40 -8.39 -7.08 8.00
N ALA A 41 -7.45 -6.14 8.08
CA ALA A 41 -7.09 -5.28 6.96
C ALA A 41 -6.52 -6.08 5.78
N LYS A 42 -5.66 -7.07 6.05
CA LYS A 42 -5.14 -7.99 5.03
C LYS A 42 -6.24 -8.83 4.39
N SER A 43 -7.18 -9.34 5.19
CA SER A 43 -8.35 -10.06 4.67
C SER A 43 -9.22 -9.19 3.78
N VAL A 44 -9.41 -7.90 4.08
CA VAL A 44 -10.14 -6.98 3.18
C VAL A 44 -9.43 -6.86 1.83
N VAL A 45 -8.11 -6.66 1.82
CA VAL A 45 -7.34 -6.59 0.56
C VAL A 45 -7.47 -7.86 -0.27
N GLU A 46 -7.45 -9.03 0.37
CA GLU A 46 -7.52 -10.33 -0.30
C GLU A 46 -8.94 -10.66 -0.80
N VAL A 47 -9.96 -10.52 0.05
CA VAL A 47 -11.36 -10.86 -0.28
C VAL A 47 -11.90 -9.94 -1.37
N PHE A 48 -11.61 -8.64 -1.28
CA PHE A 48 -12.08 -7.66 -2.24
C PHE A 48 -11.15 -7.48 -3.41
N ASP A 49 -10.02 -8.20 -3.47
CA ASP A 49 -9.07 -8.15 -4.57
C ASP A 49 -8.70 -6.67 -4.84
N LEU A 50 -8.03 -6.02 -3.88
CA LEU A 50 -7.66 -4.60 -3.96
C LEU A 50 -6.23 -4.33 -4.46
N GLY A 51 -5.48 -5.40 -4.74
CA GLY A 51 -4.14 -5.35 -5.30
C GLY A 51 -3.02 -5.40 -4.25
N LEU A 52 -1.85 -5.87 -4.68
CA LEU A 52 -0.69 -6.10 -3.78
C LEU A 52 -0.10 -4.80 -3.22
N TYR A 53 -0.17 -3.69 -3.97
CA TYR A 53 0.31 -2.40 -3.51
C TYR A 53 -0.29 -1.99 -2.15
N GLN A 54 -1.60 -2.24 -1.96
CA GLN A 54 -2.31 -1.94 -0.71
C GLN A 54 -1.78 -2.77 0.47
N LYS A 55 -1.37 -4.01 0.23
CA LYS A 55 -0.78 -4.88 1.25
C LYS A 55 0.58 -4.34 1.70
N TYR A 56 1.43 -3.93 0.75
CA TYR A 56 2.74 -3.38 1.05
C TYR A 56 2.69 -2.03 1.76
N GLU A 57 1.71 -1.18 1.46
CA GLU A 57 1.54 0.10 2.15
C GLU A 57 1.26 -0.11 3.66
N LEU A 58 0.40 -1.07 3.99
CA LEU A 58 0.11 -1.43 5.37
C LEU A 58 1.33 -2.06 6.07
N ASP A 59 1.99 -3.01 5.41
CA ASP A 59 3.17 -3.67 5.97
C ASP A 59 4.34 -2.68 6.16
N LEU A 60 4.52 -1.71 5.25
CA LEU A 60 5.49 -0.64 5.38
C LEU A 60 5.19 0.21 6.62
N TYR A 61 3.94 0.61 6.79
CA TYR A 61 3.54 1.40 7.96
C TYR A 61 3.89 0.68 9.27
N LEU A 62 3.56 -0.61 9.39
CA LEU A 62 3.87 -1.42 10.57
C LEU A 62 5.37 -1.55 10.81
N ALA A 63 6.15 -1.81 9.75
CA ALA A 63 7.61 -1.94 9.84
C ALA A 63 8.26 -0.63 10.35
N VAL A 64 7.77 0.51 9.87
CA VAL A 64 8.24 1.83 10.30
C VAL A 64 7.94 2.09 11.78
N GLU A 65 6.71 1.82 12.23
CA GLU A 65 6.35 2.04 13.64
C GLU A 65 7.12 1.10 14.58
N LYS A 66 7.45 -0.13 14.13
CA LYS A 66 8.28 -1.09 14.87
C LYS A 66 9.80 -0.84 14.73
N GLN A 67 10.20 0.17 13.95
CA GLN A 67 11.60 0.43 13.57
C GLN A 67 12.32 -0.80 12.97
N ASP A 68 11.59 -1.68 12.30
CA ASP A 68 12.14 -2.85 11.62
C ASP A 68 12.78 -2.41 10.30
N LYS A 69 14.11 -2.20 10.33
CA LYS A 69 14.89 -1.74 9.18
C LYS A 69 14.78 -2.67 7.98
N GLU A 70 14.97 -3.98 8.17
CA GLU A 70 15.02 -4.93 7.05
C GLU A 70 13.64 -5.07 6.41
N LYS A 71 12.58 -5.13 7.22
CA LYS A 71 11.23 -5.18 6.68
C LYS A 71 10.83 -3.90 5.96
N THR A 72 11.23 -2.75 6.49
CA THR A 72 10.99 -1.45 5.85
C THR A 72 11.64 -1.41 4.45
N ILE A 73 12.89 -1.87 4.34
CA ILE A 73 13.61 -1.91 3.07
C ILE A 73 12.94 -2.85 2.07
N GLU A 74 12.58 -4.05 2.52
CA GLU A 74 11.85 -5.04 1.71
C GLU A 74 10.55 -4.44 1.15
N MET A 75 9.75 -3.77 1.99
CA MET A 75 8.47 -3.19 1.57
C MET A 75 8.65 -2.02 0.60
N ILE A 76 9.65 -1.16 0.80
CA ILE A 76 9.97 -0.08 -0.16
C ILE A 76 10.28 -0.66 -1.54
N ILE A 77 11.13 -1.69 -1.62
CA ILE A 77 11.50 -2.34 -2.88
C ILE A 77 10.26 -2.93 -3.56
N ASN A 78 9.43 -3.66 -2.81
CA ASN A 78 8.20 -4.25 -3.33
C ASN A 78 7.21 -3.18 -3.83
N MET A 79 7.03 -2.08 -3.09
CA MET A 79 6.14 -0.98 -3.49
C MET A 79 6.59 -0.29 -4.78
N VAL A 80 7.90 -0.13 -5.00
CA VAL A 80 8.41 0.43 -6.26
C VAL A 80 8.22 -0.58 -7.40
N ASN A 81 8.60 -1.84 -7.20
CA ASN A 81 8.51 -2.87 -8.24
C ASN A 81 7.07 -3.12 -8.72
N GLU A 82 6.10 -3.04 -7.81
CA GLU A 82 4.67 -3.29 -8.05
C GLU A 82 3.87 -1.98 -8.20
N ALA A 83 4.53 -0.85 -8.44
CA ALA A 83 3.85 0.46 -8.48
C ALA A 83 2.81 0.55 -9.61
N ASP A 84 3.00 -0.12 -10.73
CA ASP A 84 2.04 -0.15 -11.85
C ASP A 84 0.80 -1.01 -11.55
N SER A 85 0.86 -1.88 -10.54
CA SER A 85 -0.31 -2.63 -10.05
C SER A 85 -1.40 -1.73 -9.46
N MET A 86 -1.09 -0.45 -9.17
CA MET A 86 -2.07 0.55 -8.74
C MET A 86 -3.21 0.76 -9.74
N ASP A 87 -2.92 0.62 -11.04
CA ASP A 87 -3.85 0.95 -12.12
C ASP A 87 -4.08 -0.22 -13.09
N ASN A 88 -3.16 -1.19 -13.12
CA ASN A 88 -3.29 -2.41 -13.90
C ASN A 88 -3.62 -3.63 -13.02
N MET A 89 -4.59 -3.45 -12.12
CA MET A 89 -4.93 -4.50 -11.17
C MET A 89 -5.59 -5.69 -11.87
N LYS A 90 -4.94 -6.86 -11.81
CA LYS A 90 -5.43 -8.12 -12.40
C LYS A 90 -6.50 -8.77 -11.51
N SER A 91 -7.61 -8.07 -11.30
CA SER A 91 -8.69 -8.56 -10.46
C SER A 91 -9.64 -9.51 -11.20
N LYS A 92 -9.99 -10.63 -10.57
CA LYS A 92 -11.11 -11.47 -11.05
C LYS A 92 -12.46 -10.82 -10.74
N LEU A 93 -12.56 -10.17 -9.57
CA LEU A 93 -13.77 -9.52 -9.08
C LEU A 93 -14.13 -8.31 -9.94
N TYR A 94 -13.16 -7.51 -10.35
CA TYR A 94 -13.36 -6.30 -11.16
C TYR A 94 -13.03 -6.47 -12.64
N LYS A 95 -13.07 -7.70 -13.18
CA LYS A 95 -12.68 -8.00 -14.58
C LYS A 95 -13.43 -7.19 -15.65
N HIS A 96 -14.67 -6.80 -15.35
CA HIS A 96 -15.55 -6.02 -16.22
C HIS A 96 -15.24 -4.52 -16.15
N ARG A 97 -14.43 -4.09 -15.17
CA ARG A 97 -14.10 -2.70 -14.96
C ARG A 97 -13.09 -2.31 -16.02
N LYS A 98 -13.54 -1.51 -16.96
CA LYS A 98 -12.64 -0.69 -17.77
C LYS A 98 -12.09 0.38 -16.85
N TRP A 99 -10.93 0.12 -16.24
CA TRP A 99 -10.15 1.14 -15.57
C TRP A 99 -9.96 2.26 -16.58
N LYS A 100 -10.46 3.46 -16.25
CA LYS A 100 -10.21 4.62 -17.10
C LYS A 100 -8.71 4.83 -17.04
N SER A 101 -7.99 4.32 -18.03
CA SER A 101 -6.64 4.74 -18.36
C SER A 101 -6.68 6.20 -18.84
N SER A 102 -7.24 7.11 -18.05
CA SER A 102 -7.18 8.54 -18.32
C SER A 102 -5.74 8.96 -18.02
N ASN A 103 -4.90 8.78 -19.04
CA ASN A 103 -3.44 8.76 -19.04
C ASN A 103 -2.88 7.46 -18.47
N SER A 104 -2.71 6.44 -19.31
CA SER A 104 -1.92 5.24 -18.99
C SER A 104 -0.51 5.67 -18.62
N TRP A 105 -0.28 5.91 -17.33
CA TRP A 105 1.06 6.10 -16.83
C TRP A 105 1.77 4.77 -17.07
N ASN A 106 2.89 4.83 -17.79
CA ASN A 106 3.75 3.66 -17.93
C ASN A 106 4.35 3.33 -16.55
N LYS A 107 4.92 2.14 -16.43
CA LYS A 107 5.55 1.67 -15.19
C LYS A 107 6.46 2.72 -14.57
N ASP A 108 7.28 3.38 -15.38
CA ASP A 108 8.22 4.41 -14.96
C ASP A 108 7.56 5.59 -14.20
N LYS A 109 6.36 6.01 -14.62
CA LYS A 109 5.62 7.09 -13.93
C LYS A 109 5.10 6.65 -12.57
N TYR A 110 4.62 5.41 -12.47
CA TYR A 110 4.17 4.85 -11.19
C TYR A 110 5.36 4.62 -10.24
N GLU A 111 6.46 4.08 -10.74
CA GLU A 111 7.71 3.94 -9.99
C GLU A 111 8.21 5.32 -9.52
N SER A 112 8.24 6.32 -10.39
CA SER A 112 8.63 7.69 -10.05
C SER A 112 7.74 8.28 -8.94
N LEU A 113 6.43 8.05 -9.00
CA LEU A 113 5.50 8.49 -7.96
C LEU A 113 5.79 7.79 -6.61
N ALA A 114 6.00 6.47 -6.63
CA ALA A 114 6.34 5.70 -5.43
C ALA A 114 7.66 6.21 -4.81
N LYS A 115 8.73 6.32 -5.62
CA LYS A 115 10.03 6.85 -5.20
C LYS A 115 9.90 8.27 -4.63
N MET A 116 9.10 9.14 -5.26
CA MET A 116 8.87 10.51 -4.78
C MET A 116 8.18 10.54 -3.41
N ARG A 117 7.17 9.69 -3.20
CA ARG A 117 6.48 9.58 -1.90
C ARG A 117 7.45 9.11 -0.81
N ILE A 118 8.24 8.06 -1.10
CA ILE A 118 9.25 7.53 -0.19
C ILE A 118 10.31 8.59 0.16
N LYS A 119 10.83 9.33 -0.82
CA LYS A 119 11.79 10.42 -0.59
C LYS A 119 11.25 11.51 0.34
N LYS A 120 9.96 11.85 0.23
CA LYS A 120 9.33 12.92 1.01
C LYS A 120 8.93 12.50 2.42
N ASP A 121 8.75 11.21 2.67
CA ASP A 121 8.35 10.72 3.99
C ASP A 121 9.53 10.73 4.97
N LYS A 122 9.49 11.62 5.96
CA LYS A 122 10.52 11.74 7.00
C LYS A 122 10.58 10.54 7.93
N LYS A 123 9.50 9.77 8.05
CA LYS A 123 9.51 8.55 8.87
C LYS A 123 10.45 7.49 8.31
N LEU A 124 10.84 7.59 7.04
CA LEU A 124 11.74 6.66 6.36
C LEU A 124 13.20 7.10 6.40
N ASP A 125 13.54 8.24 7.02
CA ASP A 125 14.91 8.79 7.02
C ASP A 125 15.94 7.77 7.57
N PHE A 126 15.53 6.91 8.51
CA PHE A 126 16.39 5.88 9.09
C PHE A 126 16.83 4.77 8.12
N VAL A 127 16.21 4.65 6.94
CA VAL A 127 16.59 3.67 5.89
C VAL A 127 17.06 4.30 4.59
N LYS A 128 16.93 5.62 4.41
CA LYS A 128 17.22 6.29 3.13
C LYS A 128 18.68 6.19 2.70
N ASP A 129 19.60 6.17 3.65
CA ASP A 129 21.04 6.04 3.38
C ASP A 129 21.49 4.59 3.18
N ASP A 130 20.60 3.61 3.36
CA ASP A 130 20.93 2.21 3.05
C ASP A 130 21.20 2.07 1.55
N PRO A 131 22.32 1.46 1.11
CA PRO A 131 22.68 1.37 -0.30
C PRO A 131 21.58 0.78 -1.20
N ARG A 132 20.80 -0.17 -0.66
CA ARG A 132 19.68 -0.81 -1.37
C ARG A 132 18.56 0.19 -1.69
N ILE A 133 18.32 1.13 -0.79
CA ILE A 133 17.29 2.17 -0.95
C ILE A 133 17.83 3.35 -1.73
N LYS A 134 19.05 3.79 -1.41
CA LYS A 134 19.69 4.92 -2.09
C LYS A 134 19.75 4.71 -3.60
N PHE A 135 20.24 3.55 -4.05
CA PHE A 135 20.27 3.19 -5.47
C PHE A 135 18.88 3.14 -6.11
N LEU A 136 17.88 2.63 -5.37
CA LEU A 136 16.51 2.54 -5.87
C LEU A 136 15.87 3.91 -6.04
N LEU A 137 16.19 4.85 -5.15
CA LEU A 137 15.58 6.17 -5.12
C LEU A 137 16.27 7.17 -6.05
N GLU A 138 17.58 7.05 -6.29
CA GLU A 138 18.31 7.82 -7.31
C GLU A 138 17.69 7.67 -8.71
#